data_AF-A0A5N6VCK9-F1
#
_entry.id   AF-A0A5N6VCK9-F1
#
_cell.length_a   1.000
_cell.length_b   1.000
_cell.length_c   1.000
_cell.angle_alpha   90.00
_cell.angle_beta   90.00
_cell.angle_gamma   90.00
#
_symmetry.space_group_name_H-M   'P 1'
#
loop_
_entity.id
_entity.type
_entity.pdbx_description
1 polymer ?
#
loop_
_entity_poly.entity_id
_entity_poly.type
_entity_poly.pdbx_seq_one_letter_code
_entity_poly.pdbx_strand_id
1 'polypeptide(L)'
;MFYPMIKNILANMTGGVSLPVEYPAAPNQNTTSGETFVIETITEGLYHCPDQKYALFGYSQGATLMLNILVQLNTTALDSIKSVILVGNPYRTPGKTSNVDDFALHDKKASVGMFAAHAISSNGTIPELSRELDQSGKVLDYCLEVSINGIHLGI
;
A
#
# COMPACT_ATOMS: atom_id res chain seq x y z
N MET A 1 9.31 3.37 -9.07
CA MET A 1 9.66 3.02 -7.68
C MET A 1 10.10 1.55 -7.56
N PHE A 2 9.18 0.58 -7.65
CA PHE A 2 9.44 -0.81 -7.23
C PHE A 2 10.19 -1.72 -8.22
N TYR A 3 10.52 -1.24 -9.42
CA TYR A 3 11.06 -2.07 -10.51
C TYR A 3 12.29 -2.93 -10.11
N PRO A 4 13.34 -2.39 -9.46
CA PRO A 4 14.51 -3.19 -9.10
C PRO A 4 14.18 -4.35 -8.14
N MET A 5 13.34 -4.07 -7.14
CA MET A 5 12.89 -5.07 -6.17
C MET A 5 12.02 -6.14 -6.84
N ILE A 6 11.04 -5.74 -7.65
CA ILE A 6 10.18 -6.69 -8.39
C ILE A 6 11.03 -7.57 -9.31
N LYS A 7 11.99 -6.99 -10.04
CA LYS A 7 12.92 -7.74 -10.90
C LYS A 7 13.70 -8.77 -10.09
N ASN A 8 14.20 -8.40 -8.92
CA ASN A 8 14.92 -9.33 -8.04
C ASN A 8 14.03 -10.44 -7.48
N ILE A 9 12.78 -10.13 -7.10
CA ILE A 9 11.80 -11.13 -6.64
C ILE A 9 11.54 -12.14 -7.76
N LEU A 10 11.22 -11.66 -8.96
CA LEU A 10 10.88 -12.52 -10.11
C LEU A 10 12.08 -13.34 -10.60
N ALA A 11 13.31 -12.84 -10.46
CA ALA A 11 14.51 -13.62 -10.77
C ALA A 11 14.72 -14.83 -9.83
N ASN A 12 14.16 -14.77 -8.61
CA ASN A 12 14.30 -15.80 -7.58
C ASN A 12 13.02 -16.61 -7.34
N MET A 13 11.94 -16.34 -8.11
CA MET A 13 10.64 -16.99 -7.94
C MET A 13 10.12 -17.51 -9.28
N THR A 14 10.12 -18.83 -9.44
CA THR A 14 9.53 -19.48 -10.61
C THR A 14 8.02 -19.29 -10.64
N GLY A 15 7.47 -18.91 -11.80
CA GLY A 15 6.02 -18.73 -11.99
C GLY A 15 5.47 -17.39 -11.51
N GLY A 16 6.31 -16.51 -10.96
CA GLY A 16 5.89 -15.14 -10.61
C GLY A 16 5.68 -14.27 -11.84
N VAL A 17 4.71 -13.37 -11.77
CA VAL A 17 4.47 -12.31 -12.76
C VAL A 17 4.25 -10.98 -12.05
N SER A 18 4.49 -9.87 -12.74
CA SER A 18 4.14 -8.53 -12.26
C SER A 18 3.11 -7.93 -13.20
N LEU A 19 2.04 -7.40 -12.62
CA LEU A 19 0.97 -6.71 -13.33
C LEU A 19 0.89 -5.27 -12.81
N PRO A 20 1.18 -4.25 -13.63
CA PRO A 20 0.89 -2.87 -13.25
C PRO A 20 -0.61 -2.65 -13.17
N VAL A 21 -1.06 -1.90 -12.16
CA VAL A 21 -2.47 -1.50 -12.05
C VAL A 21 -2.76 -0.42 -13.08
N GLU A 22 -3.73 -0.67 -13.95
CA GLU A 22 -4.13 0.28 -14.97
C GLU A 22 -5.19 1.24 -14.43
N TYR A 23 -4.83 2.51 -14.28
CA TYR A 23 -5.74 3.58 -13.89
C TYR A 23 -5.14 4.96 -14.26
N PRO A 24 -5.94 6.05 -14.29
CA PRO A 24 -5.48 7.35 -14.76
C PRO A 24 -4.34 8.00 -13.96
N ALA A 25 -4.12 7.60 -12.70
CA ALA A 25 -3.13 8.18 -11.81
C ALA A 25 -3.15 9.73 -11.76
N ALA A 26 -4.35 10.33 -11.82
CA ALA A 26 -4.52 11.76 -12.02
C ALA A 26 -4.44 12.55 -10.70
N PRO A 27 -4.11 13.86 -10.72
CA PRO A 27 -3.94 14.66 -9.49
C PRO A 27 -5.16 14.73 -8.57
N ASN A 28 -6.36 14.44 -9.08
CA ASN A 28 -7.63 14.48 -8.32
C ASN A 28 -7.79 13.34 -7.30
N GLN A 29 -6.81 12.43 -7.17
CA GLN A 29 -6.82 11.34 -6.19
C GLN A 29 -7.98 10.35 -6.34
N ASN A 30 -8.60 10.30 -7.52
CA ASN A 30 -9.60 9.30 -7.82
C ASN A 30 -8.93 7.98 -8.19
N THR A 31 -8.97 7.02 -7.26
CA THR A 31 -8.39 5.68 -7.41
C THR A 31 -9.42 4.62 -7.82
N THR A 32 -10.71 4.96 -7.93
CA THR A 32 -11.81 3.98 -8.06
C THR A 32 -11.62 2.98 -9.21
N SER A 33 -11.21 3.44 -10.39
CA SER A 33 -10.96 2.53 -11.53
C SER A 33 -9.82 1.54 -11.26
N GLY A 34 -8.77 1.99 -10.58
CA GLY A 34 -7.67 1.12 -10.18
C GLY A 34 -8.04 0.18 -9.04
N GLU A 35 -8.91 0.58 -8.12
CA GLU A 35 -9.47 -0.29 -7.09
C GLU A 35 -10.25 -1.45 -7.72
N THR A 36 -11.16 -1.14 -8.64
CA THR A 36 -11.92 -2.15 -9.41
C THR A 36 -10.98 -3.11 -10.13
N PHE A 37 -9.97 -2.60 -10.85
CA PHE A 37 -8.98 -3.42 -11.55
C PHE A 37 -8.31 -4.45 -10.63
N VAL A 38 -7.84 -4.02 -9.45
CA VAL A 38 -7.14 -4.93 -8.52
C VAL A 38 -8.10 -5.96 -7.92
N ILE A 39 -9.30 -5.54 -7.52
CA ILE A 39 -10.30 -6.45 -6.94
C ILE A 39 -10.71 -7.51 -7.96
N GLU A 40 -10.98 -7.12 -9.20
CA GLU A 40 -11.33 -8.05 -10.30
C GLU A 40 -10.17 -9.00 -10.58
N THR A 41 -8.94 -8.49 -10.72
CA THR A 41 -7.74 -9.30 -10.94
C THR A 41 -7.55 -10.37 -9.87
N ILE A 42 -7.66 -10.00 -8.58
CA ILE A 42 -7.51 -10.95 -7.47
C ILE A 42 -8.64 -11.98 -7.49
N THR A 43 -9.87 -11.53 -7.72
CA THR A 43 -11.07 -12.39 -7.72
C THR A 43 -11.02 -13.41 -8.85
N GLU A 44 -10.74 -12.97 -10.07
CA GLU A 44 -10.59 -13.84 -11.24
C GLU A 44 -9.38 -14.77 -11.09
N GLY A 45 -8.25 -14.25 -10.60
CA GLY A 45 -7.05 -15.05 -10.38
C GLY A 45 -7.28 -16.16 -9.35
N LEU A 46 -8.00 -15.89 -8.25
CA LEU A 46 -8.35 -16.91 -7.26
C LEU A 46 -9.43 -17.88 -7.75
N TYR A 47 -10.30 -17.45 -8.66
CA TYR A 47 -11.26 -18.35 -9.30
C TYR A 47 -10.55 -19.41 -10.16
N HIS A 48 -9.55 -18.99 -10.96
CA HIS A 48 -8.79 -19.91 -11.82
C HIS A 48 -7.67 -20.65 -11.10
N CYS A 49 -7.04 -20.02 -10.11
CA CYS A 49 -5.92 -20.54 -9.35
C CYS A 49 -6.15 -20.27 -7.85
N PRO A 50 -6.92 -21.11 -7.13
CA PRO A 50 -7.27 -20.87 -5.72
C PRO A 50 -6.08 -20.72 -4.77
N ASP A 51 -4.93 -21.28 -5.14
CA ASP A 51 -3.70 -21.18 -4.36
C ASP A 51 -2.83 -19.96 -4.72
N GLN A 52 -3.22 -19.15 -5.71
CA GLN A 52 -2.50 -17.95 -6.15
C GLN A 52 -2.23 -17.01 -4.97
N LYS A 53 -0.99 -16.52 -4.87
CA LYS A 53 -0.57 -15.58 -3.82
C LYS A 53 -0.28 -14.22 -4.43
N TYR A 54 -0.54 -13.16 -3.68
CA TYR A 54 -0.35 -11.80 -4.14
C TYR A 54 0.60 -11.03 -3.21
N ALA A 55 1.42 -10.17 -3.83
CA ALA A 55 2.14 -9.10 -3.17
C ALA A 55 1.68 -7.78 -3.80
N LEU A 56 1.23 -6.84 -2.96
CA LEU A 56 0.68 -5.56 -3.40
C LEU A 56 1.69 -4.45 -3.15
N PHE A 57 1.85 -3.56 -4.12
CA PHE A 57 2.80 -2.45 -4.05
C PHE A 57 2.09 -1.14 -4.40
N GLY A 58 2.09 -0.18 -3.48
CA GLY A 58 1.47 1.12 -3.64
C GLY A 58 2.45 2.26 -3.38
N TYR A 59 2.54 3.22 -4.30
CA TYR A 59 3.35 4.43 -4.12
C TYR A 59 2.48 5.67 -4.25
N SER A 60 2.59 6.61 -3.32
CA SER A 60 1.81 7.86 -3.31
C SER A 60 0.31 7.57 -3.45
N GLN A 61 -0.36 8.05 -4.50
CA GLN A 61 -1.76 7.72 -4.78
C GLN A 61 -2.04 6.22 -4.89
N GLY A 62 -1.07 5.43 -5.38
CA GLY A 62 -1.19 3.97 -5.42
C GLY A 62 -1.23 3.35 -4.02
N ALA A 63 -0.64 3.99 -3.00
CA ALA A 63 -0.77 3.53 -1.62
C ALA A 63 -2.21 3.75 -1.09
N THR A 64 -2.83 4.88 -1.42
CA THR A 64 -4.26 5.14 -1.15
C THR A 64 -5.15 4.08 -1.79
N LEU A 65 -4.91 3.75 -3.07
CA LEU A 65 -5.63 2.69 -3.77
C LEU A 65 -5.53 1.36 -3.00
N MET A 66 -4.32 0.97 -2.58
CA MET A 66 -4.12 -0.28 -1.83
C MET A 66 -4.83 -0.26 -0.46
N LEU A 67 -4.85 0.87 0.25
CA LEU A 67 -5.65 0.97 1.49
C LEU A 67 -7.14 0.74 1.24
N ASN A 68 -7.69 1.37 0.21
CA ASN A 68 -9.11 1.28 -0.13
C ASN A 68 -9.52 -0.14 -0.55
N ILE A 69 -8.69 -0.87 -1.30
CA ILE A 69 -9.05 -2.24 -1.69
C ILE A 69 -8.96 -3.21 -0.51
N LEU A 70 -8.00 -3.03 0.41
CA LEU A 70 -7.80 -3.96 1.53
C LEU A 70 -9.00 -4.02 2.47
N VAL A 71 -9.80 -2.95 2.56
CA VAL A 71 -11.05 -2.95 3.34
C VAL A 71 -12.25 -3.53 2.58
N GLN A 72 -12.13 -3.72 1.26
CA GLN A 72 -13.20 -4.26 0.40
C GLN A 72 -13.06 -5.77 0.15
N LEU A 73 -11.86 -6.31 0.25
CA LEU A 73 -11.58 -7.72 -0.01
C LEU A 73 -12.20 -8.64 1.06
N ASN A 74 -12.74 -9.77 0.61
CA ASN A 74 -13.20 -10.82 1.52
C ASN A 74 -12.01 -11.55 2.19
N THR A 75 -12.30 -12.38 3.19
CA THR A 75 -11.28 -13.11 3.96
C THR A 75 -10.38 -13.97 3.09
N THR A 76 -10.93 -14.72 2.11
CA THR A 76 -10.14 -15.58 1.22
C THR A 76 -9.13 -14.76 0.40
N ALA A 77 -9.58 -13.63 -0.14
CA ALA A 77 -8.72 -12.72 -0.89
C ALA A 77 -7.65 -12.08 0.01
N LEU A 78 -8.01 -11.63 1.21
CA LEU A 78 -7.05 -11.12 2.20
C LEU A 78 -6.01 -12.16 2.64
N ASP A 79 -6.40 -13.43 2.74
CA ASP A 79 -5.50 -14.53 3.08
C ASP A 79 -4.52 -14.86 1.95
N SER A 80 -4.94 -14.65 0.71
CA SER A 80 -4.08 -14.81 -0.47
C SER A 80 -2.99 -13.74 -0.57
N ILE A 81 -3.21 -12.56 0.02
CA ILE A 81 -2.23 -11.47 0.10
C ILE A 81 -1.18 -11.82 1.17
N LYS A 82 0.08 -11.92 0.72
CA LYS A 82 1.22 -12.29 1.56
C LYS A 82 2.12 -11.11 1.91
N SER A 83 2.04 -10.02 1.15
CA SER A 83 2.76 -8.79 1.43
C SER A 83 2.03 -7.58 0.85
N VAL A 84 2.08 -6.47 1.57
CA VAL A 84 1.67 -5.14 1.10
C VAL A 84 2.79 -4.16 1.42
N ILE A 85 3.33 -3.51 0.41
CA ILE A 85 4.34 -2.46 0.55
C ILE A 85 3.73 -1.14 0.11
N LEU A 86 3.58 -0.22 1.06
CA LEU A 86 3.15 1.14 0.83
C LEU A 86 4.36 2.06 0.96
N VAL A 87 4.50 3.02 0.07
CA VAL A 87 5.58 4.02 0.14
C VAL A 87 4.98 5.40 -0.11
N GLY A 88 5.26 6.33 0.80
CA GLY A 88 4.77 7.70 0.72
C GLY A 88 3.25 7.76 0.76
N ASN A 89 2.64 7.02 1.70
CA ASN A 89 1.20 6.91 1.88
C ASN A 89 0.60 8.26 2.31
N PRO A 90 -0.22 8.94 1.47
CA PRO A 90 -0.82 10.23 1.81
C PRO A 90 -1.75 10.19 3.02
N TYR A 91 -2.23 9.00 3.39
CA TYR A 91 -3.13 8.77 4.51
C TYR A 91 -2.45 8.06 5.70
N ARG A 92 -1.11 8.06 5.77
CA ARG A 92 -0.38 7.52 6.92
C ARG A 92 -0.84 8.18 8.22
N THR A 93 -1.15 7.37 9.23
CA THR A 93 -1.42 7.82 10.59
C THR A 93 -0.36 7.28 11.57
N PRO A 94 0.01 8.04 12.63
CA PRO A 94 1.01 7.62 13.62
C PRO A 94 0.61 6.35 14.39
N GLY A 95 1.62 5.63 14.90
CA GLY A 95 1.43 4.57 15.88
C GLY A 95 0.91 3.23 15.34
N LYS A 96 0.82 3.07 14.01
CA LYS A 96 0.50 1.78 13.36
C LYS A 96 1.70 0.84 13.43
N THR A 97 1.48 -0.45 13.67
CA THR A 97 2.57 -1.45 13.74
C THR A 97 3.29 -1.60 12.39
N SER A 98 2.54 -1.47 11.30
CA SER A 98 3.03 -1.52 9.92
C SER A 98 3.90 -0.33 9.51
N ASN A 99 3.93 0.75 10.30
CA ASN A 99 4.74 1.93 10.00
C ASN A 99 6.23 1.61 10.16
N VAL A 100 6.99 1.83 9.09
CA VAL A 100 8.45 1.67 9.07
C VAL A 100 9.16 2.89 8.48
N ASP A 101 10.43 3.03 8.86
CA ASP A 101 11.35 4.01 8.30
C ASP A 101 12.02 3.49 7.01
N ASP A 102 12.93 4.28 6.45
CA ASP A 102 13.68 3.97 5.23
C ASP A 102 14.60 2.74 5.37
N PHE A 103 14.87 2.27 6.59
CA PHE A 103 15.63 1.07 6.89
C PHE A 103 14.74 -0.14 7.23
N ALA A 104 13.42 -0.02 7.04
CA ALA A 104 12.43 -1.03 7.40
C ALA A 104 12.36 -1.33 8.93
N LEU A 105 12.84 -0.40 9.77
CA LEU A 105 12.68 -0.48 11.21
C LEU A 105 11.36 0.18 11.62
N HIS A 106 10.76 -0.28 12.72
CA HIS A 106 9.50 0.28 13.19
C HIS A 106 9.63 1.78 13.45
N ASP A 107 8.82 2.57 12.74
CA ASP A 107 8.89 4.03 12.80
C ASP A 107 8.17 4.55 14.05
N LYS A 108 8.96 5.17 14.94
CA LYS A 108 8.46 5.77 16.19
C LYS A 108 8.06 7.23 16.01
N LYS A 109 8.25 7.82 14.82
CA LYS A 109 7.90 9.22 14.55
C LYS A 109 6.39 9.36 14.44
N ALA A 110 5.90 10.54 14.84
CA ALA A 110 4.49 10.90 14.68
C ALA A 110 4.19 11.42 13.27
N SER A 111 4.68 10.72 12.23
CA SER A 111 4.52 11.12 10.84
C SER A 111 3.04 10.99 10.41
N VAL A 112 2.47 12.09 9.90
CA VAL A 112 1.10 12.15 9.40
C VAL A 112 1.14 12.47 7.91
N GLY A 113 0.49 11.65 7.09
CA GLY A 113 0.40 11.90 5.65
C GLY A 113 -0.40 13.17 5.34
N MET A 114 -0.09 13.84 4.22
CA MET A 114 -0.69 15.13 3.86
C MET A 114 -2.23 15.10 3.81
N PHE A 115 -2.82 14.02 3.28
CA PHE A 115 -4.27 13.90 3.20
C PHE A 115 -4.89 13.41 4.50
N ALA A 116 -4.18 12.61 5.30
CA ALA A 116 -4.60 12.35 6.68
C ALA A 116 -4.67 13.65 7.48
N ALA A 117 -3.65 14.52 7.38
CA ALA A 117 -3.65 15.82 8.05
C ALA A 117 -4.83 16.70 7.63
N HIS A 118 -5.11 16.76 6.32
CA HIS A 118 -6.27 17.48 5.81
C HIS A 118 -7.59 16.89 6.33
N ALA A 119 -7.78 15.57 6.23
CA ALA A 119 -8.97 14.89 6.72
C ALA A 119 -9.19 15.10 8.22
N ILE A 120 -8.14 15.04 9.05
CA ILE A 120 -8.22 15.36 10.48
C ILE A 120 -8.72 16.79 10.68
N SER A 121 -8.14 17.76 9.96
CA SER A 121 -8.51 19.17 10.08
C SER A 121 -9.95 19.47 9.64
N SER A 122 -10.48 18.68 8.70
CA SER A 122 -11.83 18.83 8.15
C SER A 122 -12.85 17.87 8.76
N ASN A 123 -12.48 17.09 9.78
CA ASN A 123 -13.28 16.00 10.34
C ASN A 123 -13.81 15.01 9.28
N GLY A 124 -12.96 14.72 8.28
CA GLY A 124 -13.22 13.76 7.21
C GLY A 124 -12.79 12.33 7.56
N THR A 125 -13.08 11.40 6.64
CA THR A 125 -12.70 9.99 6.80
C THR A 125 -11.26 9.76 6.34
N ILE A 126 -10.53 8.94 7.10
CA ILE A 126 -9.20 8.44 6.73
C ILE A 126 -9.37 6.96 6.38
N PRO A 127 -8.98 6.52 5.16
CA PRO A 127 -8.88 5.10 4.87
C PRO A 127 -7.75 4.50 5.71
N GLU A 128 -8.08 3.49 6.52
CA GLU A 128 -7.13 2.85 7.41
C GLU A 128 -7.13 1.33 7.21
N LEU A 129 -5.98 0.72 7.45
CA LEU A 129 -5.88 -0.73 7.60
C LEU A 129 -6.74 -1.19 8.78
N SER A 130 -7.36 -2.36 8.66
CA SER A 130 -7.93 -3.03 9.83
C SER A 130 -6.84 -3.32 10.86
N ARG A 131 -7.22 -3.41 12.13
CA ARG A 131 -6.28 -3.70 13.21
C ARG A 131 -5.56 -5.02 12.98
N GLU A 132 -6.28 -6.03 12.50
CA GLU A 132 -5.74 -7.36 12.22
C GLU A 132 -4.67 -7.29 11.12
N LEU A 133 -4.91 -6.51 10.07
CA LEU A 133 -3.99 -6.39 8.97
C LEU A 133 -2.75 -5.56 9.33
N ASP A 134 -2.94 -4.46 10.07
CA ASP A 134 -1.83 -3.66 10.63
C ASP A 134 -0.90 -4.51 11.51
N GLN A 135 -1.49 -5.39 12.34
CA GLN A 135 -0.75 -6.24 13.27
C GLN A 135 -0.26 -7.56 12.65
N SER A 136 -0.59 -7.84 11.39
CA SER A 136 -0.32 -9.13 10.75
C SER A 136 1.16 -9.37 10.40
N GLY A 137 1.97 -8.30 10.34
CA GLY A 137 3.33 -8.34 9.79
C GLY A 137 3.39 -8.47 8.26
N LYS A 138 2.24 -8.49 7.56
CA LYS A 138 2.20 -8.52 6.08
C LYS A 138 2.38 -7.14 5.45
N VAL A 139 2.09 -6.06 6.18
CA VAL A 139 2.10 -4.69 5.67
C VAL A 139 3.31 -3.94 6.17
N LEU A 140 4.01 -3.28 5.25
CA LEU A 140 5.04 -2.29 5.54
C LEU A 140 4.67 -0.97 4.87
N ASP A 141 4.40 0.05 5.68
CA ASP A 141 4.15 1.42 5.23
C ASP A 141 5.39 2.27 5.50
N TYR A 142 6.14 2.54 4.43
CA TYR A 142 7.36 3.33 4.44
C TYR A 142 7.04 4.82 4.31
N CYS A 143 7.52 5.61 5.26
CA CYS A 143 7.66 7.05 5.10
C CYS A 143 9.13 7.36 4.88
N LEU A 144 9.46 7.86 3.69
CA LEU A 144 10.85 8.17 3.35
C LEU A 144 11.16 9.60 3.80
N GLU A 145 12.22 9.76 4.59
CA GLU A 145 12.76 11.10 4.80
C GLU A 145 13.46 11.56 3.53
N VAL A 146 12.91 12.59 2.90
CA VAL A 146 13.65 13.32 1.87
C VAL A 146 14.22 14.57 2.51
N SER A 147 15.53 14.56 2.75
CA SER A 147 16.26 15.77 3.11
C SER A 147 16.51 16.60 1.86
N ILE A 148 15.75 17.67 1.66
CA ILE A 148 16.06 18.69 0.63
C ILE A 148 16.68 19.88 1.37
N ASN A 149 17.96 20.18 1.08
CA ASN A 149 18.69 21.30 1.70
C ASN A 149 18.64 21.32 3.25
N GLY A 150 18.65 20.16 3.91
CA GLY A 150 18.59 20.06 5.37
C GLY A 150 17.18 20.22 5.96
N ILE A 151 16.14 20.30 5.14
CA ILE A 151 14.74 20.26 5.56
C ILE A 151 14.25 18.82 5.38
N HIS A 152 13.83 18.18 6.47
CA HIS A 152 13.23 16.84 6.44
C HIS A 152 11.78 16.95 5.98
N LEU A 153 11.52 16.63 4.72
CA LEU A 153 10.17 16.47 4.18
C LEU A 153 9.84 14.97 4.24
N GLY A 154 8.87 14.62 5.08
CA GLY A 154 8.26 13.29 5.02
C GLY A 154 7.40 13.21 3.76
N ILE A 155 7.73 12.28 2.86
CA ILE A 155 6.84 11.90 1.75
C ILE A 155 6.16 10.59 2.10
#